data_AF-A0A537TUZ6-F1
#
_entry.id   AF-A0A537TUZ6-F1
#
_cell.length_a   1.000
_cell.length_b   1.000
_cell.length_c   1.000
_cell.angle_alpha   90.00
_cell.angle_beta   90.00
_cell.angle_gamma   90.00
#
_symmetry.space_group_name_H-M   'P 1'
#
loop_
_entity.id
_entity.type
_entity.pdbx_description
1 polymer ?
#
loop_
_entity_poly.entity_id
_entity_poly.type
_entity_poly.pdbx_seq_one_letter_code
_entity_poly.pdbx_strand_id
1 'polypeptide(L)'
;MWIGMGLSSPGMTRLVKRPALDDILAFCAEDPVERVFLEDVARRGLGRFVALRENGRLTALCHIGANLVPSGSNTARFADAAAGGEPRMMVGEDGAVTELWEALRERVPAPLDDRPGQPVYVLDVPPPPTGSGLRPAGIRDLALLVPAAAAAFREEIGVDAHARDPDLFEWRTRAQIEQGRSWLWEEGGRILFKAEASAWTDRAVQLQ
;
A
#
# COMPACT_ATOMS: atom_id res chain seq x y z
N MET A 1 47.09 -12.34 27.37
CA MET A 1 45.63 -12.51 27.33
C MET A 1 45.12 -11.55 26.27
N TRP A 2 44.63 -12.08 25.14
CA TRP A 2 44.21 -11.32 23.97
C TRP A 2 42.73 -11.63 23.73
N ILE A 3 41.87 -10.62 23.73
CA ILE A 3 40.47 -10.74 23.36
C ILE A 3 40.38 -10.29 21.91
N GLY A 4 40.33 -11.26 20.98
CA GLY A 4 39.98 -10.99 19.60
C GLY A 4 38.49 -10.71 19.51
N MET A 5 38.12 -9.44 19.33
CA MET A 5 36.77 -9.09 18.87
C MET A 5 36.68 -9.50 17.41
N GLY A 6 35.93 -10.57 17.14
CA GLY A 6 35.57 -10.95 15.77
C GLY A 6 34.74 -9.81 15.17
N LEU A 7 35.35 -9.00 14.32
CA LEU A 7 34.61 -8.15 13.39
C LEU A 7 33.98 -9.10 12.37
N SER A 8 32.74 -9.52 12.62
CA SER A 8 31.87 -10.04 11.57
C SER A 8 31.88 -9.00 10.45
N SER A 9 32.39 -9.36 9.27
CA SER A 9 32.30 -8.47 8.11
C SER A 9 30.84 -8.05 7.96
N PRO A 10 30.51 -6.75 7.88
CA PRO A 10 29.14 -6.32 7.62
C PRO A 10 28.70 -7.00 6.31
N GLY A 11 27.60 -7.74 6.38
CA GLY A 11 27.06 -8.43 5.21
C GLY A 11 26.87 -7.41 4.10
N MET A 12 27.39 -7.66 2.90
CA MET A 12 27.22 -6.72 1.80
C MET A 12 25.74 -6.60 1.43
N THR A 13 25.11 -5.46 1.75
CA THR A 13 23.74 -5.17 1.35
C THR A 13 23.64 -5.13 -0.18
N ARG A 14 22.83 -6.03 -0.73
CA ARG A 14 22.65 -6.20 -2.18
C ARG A 14 21.24 -5.81 -2.62
N LEU A 15 21.15 -5.01 -3.69
CA LEU A 15 19.88 -4.76 -4.38
C LEU A 15 19.44 -6.00 -5.16
N VAL A 16 18.23 -6.47 -4.90
CA VAL A 16 17.58 -7.58 -5.60
C VAL A 16 16.43 -7.03 -6.43
N LYS A 17 16.54 -7.17 -7.75
CA LYS A 17 15.43 -6.90 -8.67
C LYS A 17 14.56 -8.15 -8.72
N ARG A 18 13.24 -8.02 -8.52
CA ARG A 18 12.29 -9.15 -8.49
C ARG A 18 12.65 -10.19 -7.41
N PRO A 19 12.56 -9.83 -6.12
CA PRO A 19 12.71 -10.81 -5.03
C PRO A 19 11.68 -11.94 -5.15
N ALA A 20 12.01 -13.14 -4.65
CA ALA A 20 11.09 -14.26 -4.64
C ALA A 20 9.90 -13.97 -3.72
N LEU A 21 8.73 -14.55 -4.03
CA LEU A 21 7.52 -14.37 -3.24
C LEU A 21 7.75 -14.76 -1.77
N ASP A 22 8.36 -15.91 -1.52
CA ASP A 22 8.61 -16.39 -0.15
C ASP A 22 9.47 -15.42 0.67
N ASP A 23 10.44 -14.74 0.05
CA ASP A 23 11.24 -13.72 0.72
C ASP A 23 10.41 -12.47 1.05
N ILE A 24 9.52 -12.05 0.14
CA ILE A 24 8.59 -10.93 0.38
C ILE A 24 7.67 -11.29 1.54
N LEU A 25 7.09 -12.48 1.55
CA LEU A 25 6.17 -12.94 2.59
C LEU A 25 6.87 -13.04 3.95
N ALA A 26 8.11 -13.54 3.99
CA ALA A 26 8.92 -13.59 5.20
C ALA A 26 9.23 -12.18 5.74
N PHE A 27 9.52 -11.22 4.87
CA PHE A 27 9.73 -9.82 5.26
C PHE A 27 8.44 -9.16 5.79
N CYS A 28 7.32 -9.32 5.07
CA CYS A 28 6.04 -8.77 5.51
C CYS A 28 5.56 -9.40 6.83
N ALA A 29 5.98 -10.63 7.11
CA ALA A 29 5.62 -11.32 8.33
C ALA A 29 6.20 -10.75 9.62
N GLU A 30 7.24 -9.93 9.54
CA GLU A 30 7.83 -9.26 10.70
C GLU A 30 6.96 -8.09 11.20
N ASP A 31 6.18 -7.47 10.30
CA ASP A 31 5.25 -6.38 10.63
C ASP A 31 4.00 -6.46 9.73
N PRO A 32 3.05 -7.35 10.07
CA PRO A 32 1.91 -7.65 9.21
C PRO A 32 0.90 -6.49 9.09
N VAL A 33 0.94 -5.52 10.01
CA VAL A 33 0.07 -4.34 9.96
C VAL A 33 0.66 -3.33 8.99
N GLU A 34 1.91 -2.91 9.20
CA GLU A 34 2.57 -1.92 8.33
C GLU A 34 2.78 -2.45 6.91
N ARG A 35 2.94 -3.77 6.74
CA ARG A 35 3.28 -4.40 5.45
C ARG A 35 2.10 -5.14 4.81
N VAL A 36 0.87 -4.95 5.30
CA VAL A 36 -0.34 -5.61 4.78
C VAL A 36 -0.53 -5.40 3.28
N PHE A 37 -0.33 -4.18 2.78
CA PHE A 37 -0.42 -3.86 1.36
C PHE A 37 0.63 -4.60 0.53
N LEU A 38 1.88 -4.62 0.99
CA LEU A 38 2.98 -5.28 0.29
C LEU A 38 2.72 -6.79 0.17
N GLU A 39 2.21 -7.42 1.23
CA GLU A 39 1.84 -8.84 1.23
C GLU A 39 0.67 -9.13 0.27
N ASP A 40 -0.46 -8.38 0.35
CA ASP A 40 -1.63 -8.59 -0.52
C ASP A 40 -1.25 -8.49 -2.00
N VAL A 41 -0.54 -7.42 -2.36
CA VAL A 41 -0.12 -7.14 -3.74
C VAL A 41 0.85 -8.21 -4.26
N ALA A 42 1.80 -8.65 -3.43
CA ALA A 42 2.73 -9.72 -3.79
C ALA A 42 2.01 -11.05 -4.03
N ARG A 43 1.08 -11.45 -3.14
CA ARG A 43 0.29 -12.68 -3.30
C ARG A 43 -0.55 -12.68 -4.56
N ARG A 44 -1.08 -11.52 -4.94
CA ARG A 44 -1.88 -11.33 -6.17
C ARG A 44 -1.01 -11.25 -7.43
N GLY A 45 0.32 -11.24 -7.29
CA GLY A 45 1.24 -11.11 -8.43
C GLY A 45 1.14 -9.75 -9.13
N LEU A 46 0.72 -8.71 -8.40
CA LEU A 46 0.52 -7.38 -8.95
C LEU A 46 1.75 -6.50 -8.71
N GLY A 47 2.07 -5.65 -9.69
CA GLY A 47 3.15 -4.67 -9.58
C GLY A 47 4.56 -5.24 -9.67
N ARG A 48 5.55 -4.40 -9.36
CA ARG A 48 6.97 -4.72 -9.42
C ARG A 48 7.60 -4.50 -8.05
N PHE A 49 8.40 -5.46 -7.61
CA PHE A 49 9.14 -5.34 -6.36
C PHE A 49 10.66 -5.20 -6.58
N VAL A 50 11.28 -4.38 -5.74
CA VAL A 50 12.73 -4.33 -5.51
C VAL A 50 13.00 -4.45 -4.03
N ALA A 51 14.11 -5.08 -3.65
CA ALA A 51 14.44 -5.29 -2.25
C ALA A 51 15.93 -5.09 -1.98
N LEU A 52 16.26 -4.81 -0.72
CA LEU A 52 17.62 -4.93 -0.21
C LEU A 52 17.74 -6.23 0.57
N ARG A 53 18.83 -6.97 0.32
CA ARG A 53 19.15 -8.19 1.05
C ARG A 53 20.47 -8.04 1.78
N GLU A 54 20.48 -8.44 3.04
CA GLU A 54 21.66 -8.52 3.88
C GLU A 54 21.60 -9.82 4.69
N ASN A 55 22.74 -10.52 4.79
CA ASN A 55 22.84 -11.78 5.55
C ASN A 55 21.74 -12.81 5.21
N GLY A 56 21.37 -12.89 3.93
CA GLY A 56 20.36 -13.84 3.43
C GLY A 56 18.91 -13.41 3.60
N ARG A 57 18.59 -12.32 4.31
CA ARG A 57 17.22 -11.83 4.54
C ARG A 57 16.98 -10.47 3.90
N LEU A 58 15.73 -10.18 3.56
CA LEU A 58 15.38 -8.83 3.12
C LEU A 58 15.41 -7.87 4.32
N THR A 59 16.00 -6.70 4.12
CA THR A 59 16.05 -5.61 5.10
C THR A 59 15.24 -4.40 4.69
N ALA A 60 14.87 -4.34 3.40
CA ALA A 60 13.92 -3.39 2.86
C ALA A 60 13.25 -3.94 1.62
N LEU A 61 12.03 -3.46 1.35
CA LEU A 61 11.22 -3.82 0.21
C LEU A 61 10.55 -2.56 -0.33
N CYS A 62 10.41 -2.45 -1.65
CA CYS A 62 9.62 -1.39 -2.25
C CYS A 62 8.78 -1.96 -3.39
N HIS A 63 7.46 -1.75 -3.29
CA HIS A 63 6.55 -1.89 -4.42
C HIS A 63 6.64 -0.64 -5.31
N ILE A 64 6.89 -0.85 -6.60
CA ILE A 64 6.99 0.18 -7.63
C ILE A 64 5.82 0.00 -8.60
N GLY A 65 4.84 0.89 -8.53
CA GLY A 65 3.71 0.94 -9.46
C GLY A 65 3.13 2.35 -9.54
N ALA A 66 1.81 2.46 -9.68
CA ALA A 66 1.12 3.75 -9.59
C ALA A 66 1.33 4.43 -8.23
N ASN A 67 1.60 3.65 -7.19
CA ASN A 67 2.08 4.10 -5.89
C ASN A 67 3.47 3.50 -5.62
N LEU A 68 4.32 4.26 -4.94
CA LEU A 68 5.55 3.77 -4.33
C LEU A 68 5.26 3.39 -2.87
N VAL A 69 5.59 2.15 -2.49
CA VAL A 69 5.39 1.68 -1.11
C VAL A 69 6.70 1.12 -0.57
N PRO A 70 7.58 1.96 0.00
CA PRO A 70 8.80 1.52 0.66
C PRO A 70 8.52 1.03 2.09
N SER A 71 9.31 0.07 2.56
CA SER A 71 9.33 -0.42 3.94
C SER A 71 10.71 -0.95 4.29
N GLY A 72 11.10 -0.84 5.56
CA GLY A 72 12.42 -1.19 6.05
C GLY A 72 13.44 -0.05 5.94
N SER A 73 14.73 -0.39 5.94
CA SER A 73 15.84 0.58 6.05
C SER A 73 16.66 0.73 4.77
N ASN A 74 17.33 1.88 4.63
CA ASN A 74 18.17 2.22 3.47
C ASN A 74 17.38 2.32 2.16
N THR A 75 16.12 2.73 2.21
CA THR A 75 15.20 2.74 1.06
C THR A 75 15.59 3.78 0.01
N ALA A 76 16.43 4.76 0.37
CA ALA A 76 17.10 5.67 -0.57
C ALA A 76 17.74 4.92 -1.76
N ARG A 77 18.22 3.69 -1.55
CA ARG A 77 18.81 2.83 -2.61
C ARG A 77 17.82 2.40 -3.69
N PHE A 78 16.51 2.60 -3.49
CA PHE A 78 15.49 2.33 -4.49
C PHE A 78 15.24 3.49 -5.46
N ALA A 79 15.84 4.67 -5.23
CA ALA A 79 15.58 5.88 -6.03
C ALA A 79 15.74 5.64 -7.54
N ASP A 80 16.79 4.94 -7.98
CA ASP A 80 17.00 4.65 -9.41
C ASP A 80 15.94 3.72 -9.99
N ALA A 81 15.42 2.78 -9.20
CA ALA A 81 14.35 1.90 -9.65
C ALA A 81 13.00 2.64 -9.69
N ALA A 82 12.78 3.58 -8.77
CA ALA A 82 11.55 4.35 -8.61
C ALA A 82 11.41 5.50 -9.62
N ALA A 83 12.51 6.15 -9.99
CA ALA A 83 12.51 7.33 -10.86
C ALA A 83 12.08 7.07 -12.32
N GLY A 84 11.97 5.81 -12.73
CA GLY A 84 11.54 5.45 -14.09
C GLY A 84 10.02 5.49 -14.30
N GLY A 85 9.23 5.84 -13.29
CA GLY A 85 7.77 5.90 -13.36
C GLY A 85 7.21 7.28 -13.00
N GLU A 86 5.89 7.39 -13.05
CA GLU A 86 5.12 8.58 -12.61
C GLU A 86 4.22 8.18 -11.43
N PRO A 87 4.80 8.00 -10.23
CA PRO A 87 4.02 7.61 -9.07
C PRO A 87 3.07 8.75 -8.68
N ARG A 88 1.84 8.38 -8.32
CA ARG A 88 0.79 9.30 -7.85
C ARG A 88 0.90 9.55 -6.35
N MET A 89 1.41 8.56 -5.61
CA MET A 89 1.57 8.60 -4.16
C MET A 89 2.82 7.83 -3.73
N MET A 90 3.41 8.26 -2.62
CA MET A 90 4.39 7.49 -1.84
C MET A 90 3.80 7.30 -0.44
N VAL A 91 3.65 6.04 -0.01
CA VAL A 91 3.00 5.70 1.26
C VAL A 91 3.70 4.50 1.90
N GLY A 92 3.86 4.49 3.21
CA GLY A 92 4.56 3.43 3.94
C GLY A 92 5.06 3.94 5.29
N GLU A 93 5.93 3.16 5.92
CA GLU A 93 6.59 3.52 7.17
C GLU A 93 7.28 4.90 7.03
N ASP A 94 7.06 5.80 7.99
CA ASP A 94 7.51 7.21 7.94
C ASP A 94 9.01 7.36 7.59
N GLY A 95 9.87 6.57 8.24
CA GLY A 95 11.31 6.56 7.95
C GLY A 95 11.64 6.04 6.55
N ALA A 96 10.96 4.98 6.11
CA ALA A 96 11.16 4.38 4.79
C ALA A 96 10.72 5.30 3.65
N VAL A 97 9.61 6.02 3.84
CA VAL A 97 9.11 7.05 2.93
C VAL A 97 10.07 8.24 2.89
N THR A 98 10.47 8.75 4.05
CA THR A 98 11.39 9.90 4.16
C THR A 98 12.73 9.62 3.46
N GLU A 99 13.35 8.47 3.73
CA GLU A 99 14.62 8.08 3.10
C GLU A 99 14.51 7.99 1.57
N LEU A 100 13.44 7.40 1.04
CA LEU A 100 13.23 7.29 -0.41
C LEU A 100 12.93 8.66 -1.03
N TRP A 101 12.09 9.46 -0.38
CA TRP A 101 11.72 10.79 -0.84
C TRP A 101 12.94 11.71 -0.97
N GLU A 102 13.80 11.77 0.05
CA GLU A 102 15.00 12.61 0.00
C GLU A 102 15.94 12.24 -1.16
N ALA A 103 16.02 10.95 -1.52
CA ALA A 103 16.82 10.50 -2.66
C ALA A 103 16.14 10.71 -4.03
N LEU A 104 14.82 10.97 -4.06
CA LEU A 104 14.01 11.02 -5.27
C LEU A 104 13.50 12.43 -5.62
N ARG A 105 13.36 13.34 -4.64
CA ARG A 105 12.67 14.64 -4.73
C ARG A 105 13.12 15.57 -5.86
N GLU A 106 14.35 15.46 -6.35
CA GLU A 106 14.86 16.25 -7.48
C GLU A 106 14.46 15.67 -8.85
N ARG A 107 13.95 14.45 -8.88
CA ARG A 107 13.66 13.65 -10.10
C ARG A 107 12.17 13.43 -10.34
N VAL A 108 11.32 13.81 -9.40
CA VAL A 108 9.86 13.65 -9.46
C VAL A 108 9.16 14.96 -9.08
N PRO A 109 7.88 15.16 -9.45
CA PRO A 109 7.13 16.32 -9.01
C PRO A 109 7.05 16.43 -7.49
N ALA A 110 6.95 17.67 -6.99
CA ALA A 110 6.67 17.92 -5.58
C ALA A 110 5.31 17.31 -5.18
N PRO A 111 5.18 16.79 -3.95
CA PRO A 111 3.92 16.23 -3.46
C PRO A 111 2.87 17.33 -3.34
N LEU A 112 1.61 16.97 -3.58
CA LEU A 112 0.48 17.87 -3.35
C LEU A 112 0.23 18.12 -1.86
N ASP A 113 0.47 17.11 -1.04
CA ASP A 113 0.31 17.11 0.41
C ASP A 113 1.37 16.18 1.03
N ASP A 114 1.86 16.53 2.22
CA ASP A 114 2.86 15.76 2.95
C ASP A 114 2.44 15.60 4.42
N ARG A 115 2.48 14.36 4.92
CA ARG A 115 1.90 13.97 6.20
C ARG A 115 2.85 13.11 7.04
N PRO A 116 4.03 13.65 7.41
CA PRO A 116 5.00 12.90 8.21
C PRO A 116 4.42 12.56 9.59
N GLY A 117 4.72 11.36 10.07
CA GLY A 117 4.24 10.87 11.37
C GLY A 117 2.72 10.64 11.46
N GLN A 118 2.01 10.53 10.33
CA GLN A 118 0.59 10.16 10.35
C GLN A 118 0.43 8.75 10.98
N PRO A 119 -0.37 8.60 12.05
CA PRO A 119 -0.52 7.32 12.72
C PRO A 119 -1.38 6.35 11.93
N VAL A 120 -1.06 5.06 12.03
CA VAL A 120 -1.94 3.96 11.64
C VAL A 120 -2.77 3.55 12.87
N TYR A 121 -4.09 3.53 12.71
CA TYR A 121 -4.99 3.04 13.75
C TYR A 121 -5.24 1.55 13.55
N VAL A 122 -5.08 0.78 14.62
CA VAL A 122 -5.32 -0.67 14.64
C VAL A 122 -6.52 -0.98 15.52
N LEU A 123 -7.36 -1.91 15.06
CA LEU A 123 -8.52 -2.40 15.78
C LEU A 123 -8.44 -3.92 15.90
N ASP A 124 -7.96 -4.41 17.05
CA ASP A 124 -7.83 -5.85 17.32
C ASP A 124 -9.11 -6.46 17.88
N VAL A 125 -9.95 -5.65 18.53
CA VAL A 125 -11.19 -6.08 19.15
C VAL A 125 -12.35 -5.36 18.46
N PRO A 126 -13.32 -6.09 17.88
CA PRO A 126 -14.46 -5.45 17.24
C PRO A 126 -15.31 -4.70 18.28
N PRO A 127 -15.76 -3.48 17.99
CA PRO A 127 -16.70 -2.79 18.87
C PRO A 127 -18.04 -3.53 18.89
N PRO A 128 -18.88 -3.31 19.92
CA PRO A 128 -20.26 -3.78 19.90
C PRO A 128 -20.98 -3.31 18.64
N PRO A 129 -21.89 -4.12 18.07
CA PRO A 129 -22.65 -3.71 16.90
C PRO A 129 -23.38 -2.39 17.16
N THR A 130 -23.01 -1.37 16.38
CA THR A 130 -23.82 -0.17 16.22
C THR A 130 -24.84 -0.47 15.14
N GLY A 131 -26.11 -0.12 15.33
CA GLY A 131 -27.23 -0.48 14.43
C GLY A 131 -27.19 0.15 13.03
N SER A 132 -26.01 0.26 12.43
CA SER A 132 -25.79 0.70 11.05
C SER A 132 -26.40 -0.29 10.06
N GLY A 133 -26.82 0.22 8.91
CA GLY A 133 -27.22 -0.59 7.75
C GLY A 133 -26.04 -1.07 6.91
N LEU A 134 -24.83 -1.13 7.48
CA LEU A 134 -23.61 -1.51 6.76
C LEU A 134 -23.71 -2.97 6.29
N ARG A 135 -23.55 -3.17 5.00
CA ARG A 135 -23.60 -4.50 4.35
C ARG A 135 -22.54 -4.63 3.27
N PRO A 136 -22.14 -5.86 2.89
CA PRO A 136 -21.36 -6.08 1.68
C PRO A 136 -22.06 -5.47 0.47
N ALA A 137 -21.27 -4.86 -0.41
CA ALA A 137 -21.71 -4.39 -1.71
C ALA A 137 -21.93 -5.58 -2.65
N GLY A 138 -22.96 -5.49 -3.50
CA GLY A 138 -23.19 -6.39 -4.61
C GLY A 138 -23.08 -5.65 -5.94
N ILE A 139 -23.08 -6.39 -7.06
CA ILE A 139 -22.95 -5.81 -8.40
C ILE A 139 -24.03 -4.75 -8.72
N ARG A 140 -25.21 -4.85 -8.09
CA ARG A 140 -26.30 -3.87 -8.22
C ARG A 140 -25.96 -2.51 -7.64
N ASP A 141 -25.02 -2.46 -6.69
CA ASP A 141 -24.55 -1.23 -6.06
C ASP A 141 -23.50 -0.49 -6.91
N LEU A 142 -22.98 -1.12 -7.98
CA LEU A 142 -21.89 -0.57 -8.80
C LEU A 142 -22.21 0.83 -9.35
N ALA A 143 -23.42 1.01 -9.90
CA ALA A 143 -23.85 2.30 -10.46
C ALA A 143 -23.90 3.43 -9.41
N LEU A 144 -24.08 3.08 -8.14
CA LEU A 144 -24.05 4.03 -7.02
C LEU A 144 -22.63 4.25 -6.48
N LEU A 145 -21.81 3.19 -6.46
CA LEU A 145 -20.45 3.21 -5.91
C LEU A 145 -19.45 3.92 -6.83
N VAL A 146 -19.52 3.73 -8.15
CA VAL A 146 -18.58 4.36 -9.10
C VAL A 146 -18.51 5.88 -8.95
N PRO A 147 -19.63 6.64 -8.99
CA PRO A 147 -19.56 8.09 -8.83
C PRO A 147 -19.09 8.51 -7.43
N ALA A 148 -19.46 7.77 -6.39
CA ALA A 148 -19.01 8.06 -5.02
C ALA A 148 -17.50 7.83 -4.85
N ALA A 149 -16.97 6.72 -5.37
CA ALA A 149 -15.55 6.42 -5.36
C ALA A 149 -14.75 7.41 -6.21
N ALA A 150 -15.27 7.83 -7.38
CA ALA A 150 -14.64 8.84 -8.21
C ALA A 150 -14.56 10.21 -7.52
N ALA A 151 -15.63 10.61 -6.80
CA ALA A 151 -15.63 11.83 -6.02
C ALA A 151 -14.60 11.79 -4.88
N ALA A 152 -14.58 10.71 -4.09
CA ALA A 152 -13.62 10.52 -3.01
C ALA A 152 -12.17 10.53 -3.53
N PHE A 153 -11.88 9.82 -4.62
CA PHE A 153 -10.55 9.78 -5.23
C PHE A 153 -10.11 11.17 -5.73
N ARG A 154 -11.03 11.95 -6.31
CA ARG A 154 -10.73 13.32 -6.77
C ARG A 154 -10.41 14.24 -5.60
N GLU A 155 -11.15 14.11 -4.49
CA GLU A 155 -10.88 14.87 -3.26
C GLU A 155 -9.53 14.51 -2.63
N GLU A 156 -9.19 13.23 -2.58
CA GLU A 156 -7.96 12.74 -1.96
C GLU A 156 -6.70 13.01 -2.80
N ILE A 157 -6.78 12.80 -4.12
CA ILE A 157 -5.61 12.81 -5.03
C ILE A 157 -5.55 14.09 -5.87
N GLY A 158 -6.63 14.87 -5.94
CA GLY A 158 -6.72 16.07 -6.77
C GLY A 158 -6.83 15.80 -8.27
N VAL A 159 -7.01 14.54 -8.69
CA VAL A 159 -7.12 14.16 -10.11
C VAL A 159 -8.40 13.40 -10.40
N ASP A 160 -9.02 13.69 -11.54
CA ASP A 160 -10.21 12.98 -11.99
C ASP A 160 -9.82 11.69 -12.74
N ALA A 161 -9.62 10.61 -12.00
CA ALA A 161 -9.28 9.31 -12.58
C ALA A 161 -10.42 8.73 -13.45
N HIS A 162 -11.67 9.00 -13.08
CA HIS A 162 -12.83 8.54 -13.83
C HIS A 162 -12.93 9.26 -15.17
N ALA A 163 -12.73 10.58 -15.24
CA ALA A 163 -12.74 11.31 -16.51
C ALA A 163 -11.59 10.89 -17.45
N ARG A 164 -10.46 10.42 -16.91
CA ARG A 164 -9.33 9.93 -17.71
C ARG A 164 -9.60 8.58 -18.34
N ASP A 165 -10.20 7.66 -17.59
CA ASP A 165 -10.48 6.30 -18.05
C ASP A 165 -11.69 5.72 -17.28
N PRO A 166 -12.92 5.99 -17.76
CA PRO A 166 -14.14 5.54 -17.08
C PRO A 166 -14.23 4.01 -16.98
N ASP A 167 -13.88 3.31 -18.06
CA ASP A 167 -13.96 1.86 -18.15
C ASP A 167 -13.02 1.19 -17.15
N LEU A 168 -11.78 1.67 -17.03
CA LEU A 168 -10.82 1.18 -16.04
C LEU A 168 -11.29 1.48 -14.61
N PHE A 169 -11.88 2.66 -14.37
CA PHE A 169 -12.35 3.04 -13.05
C PHE A 169 -13.54 2.18 -12.60
N GLU A 170 -14.53 1.99 -13.48
CA GLU A 170 -15.65 1.08 -13.23
C GLU A 170 -15.16 -0.35 -13.03
N TRP A 171 -14.26 -0.84 -13.88
CA TRP A 171 -13.70 -2.19 -13.75
C TRP A 171 -13.01 -2.40 -12.39
N ARG A 172 -12.22 -1.43 -11.92
CA ARG A 172 -11.58 -1.49 -10.59
C ARG A 172 -12.61 -1.54 -9.47
N THR A 173 -13.65 -0.70 -9.56
CA THR A 173 -14.72 -0.65 -8.56
C THR A 173 -15.48 -1.98 -8.53
N ARG A 174 -15.81 -2.53 -9.70
CA ARG A 174 -16.44 -3.85 -9.85
C ARG A 174 -15.57 -4.97 -9.26
N ALA A 175 -14.27 -4.95 -9.53
CA ALA A 175 -13.34 -5.95 -9.01
C ALA A 175 -13.30 -5.98 -7.48
N GLN A 176 -13.39 -4.82 -6.81
CA GLN A 176 -13.47 -4.75 -5.34
C GLN A 176 -14.76 -5.38 -4.82
N ILE A 177 -15.90 -5.13 -5.49
CA ILE A 177 -17.20 -5.74 -5.15
C ILE A 177 -17.14 -7.27 -5.33
N GLU A 178 -16.68 -7.74 -6.49
CA GLU A 178 -16.60 -9.17 -6.81
C GLU A 178 -15.64 -9.94 -5.89
N GLN A 179 -14.60 -9.27 -5.37
CA GLN A 179 -13.67 -9.81 -4.38
C GLN A 179 -14.23 -9.76 -2.95
N GLY A 180 -15.44 -9.24 -2.73
CA GLY A 180 -16.03 -9.09 -1.40
C GLY A 180 -15.32 -8.04 -0.53
N ARG A 181 -14.63 -7.07 -1.15
CA ARG A 181 -13.80 -6.06 -0.50
C ARG A 181 -14.47 -4.68 -0.41
N SER A 182 -15.79 -4.61 -0.61
CA SER A 182 -16.53 -3.35 -0.58
C SER A 182 -17.79 -3.48 0.26
N TRP A 183 -18.04 -2.48 1.11
CA TRP A 183 -19.22 -2.38 1.95
C TRP A 183 -19.82 -0.99 1.81
N LEU A 184 -21.15 -0.93 1.93
CA LEU A 184 -21.89 0.32 1.97
C LEU A 184 -23.04 0.25 2.96
N TRP A 185 -23.37 1.41 3.52
CA TRP A 185 -24.64 1.68 4.15
C TRP A 185 -25.36 2.70 3.27
N GLU A 186 -26.51 2.28 2.74
CA GLU A 186 -27.33 3.06 1.83
C GLU A 186 -28.74 3.25 2.40
N GLU A 187 -29.27 4.45 2.25
CA GLU A 187 -30.66 4.79 2.56
C GLU A 187 -31.24 5.72 1.49
N GLY A 188 -32.36 5.33 0.89
CA GLY A 188 -33.10 6.17 -0.06
C GLY A 188 -32.33 6.53 -1.34
N GLY A 189 -31.46 5.64 -1.82
CA GLY A 189 -30.58 5.84 -2.97
C GLY A 189 -29.31 6.63 -2.65
N ARG A 190 -29.00 6.88 -1.38
CA ARG A 190 -27.83 7.65 -0.95
C ARG A 190 -26.90 6.81 -0.09
N ILE A 191 -25.61 6.80 -0.44
CA ILE A 191 -24.56 6.23 0.41
C ILE A 191 -24.35 7.14 1.62
N LEU A 192 -24.62 6.60 2.81
CA LEU A 192 -24.31 7.26 4.09
C LEU A 192 -22.89 6.94 4.56
N PHE A 193 -22.40 5.73 4.25
CA PHE A 193 -21.05 5.28 4.54
C PHE A 193 -20.60 4.25 3.50
N LYS A 194 -19.32 4.27 3.14
CA LYS A 194 -18.66 3.21 2.37
C LYS A 194 -17.33 2.86 3.04
N ALA A 195 -16.92 1.60 2.90
CA ALA A 195 -15.58 1.16 3.22
C ALA A 195 -15.10 0.16 2.18
N GLU A 196 -13.80 0.16 1.92
CA GLU A 196 -13.15 -0.79 1.03
C GLU A 196 -11.94 -1.41 1.73
N ALA A 197 -11.73 -2.71 1.53
CA ALA A 197 -10.50 -3.36 1.93
C ALA A 197 -9.44 -3.11 0.85
N SER A 198 -8.56 -2.14 1.09
CA SER A 198 -7.47 -1.77 0.17
C SER A 198 -6.37 -2.83 0.14
N ALA A 199 -6.18 -3.56 1.24
CA ALA A 199 -5.34 -4.74 1.34
C ALA A 199 -5.95 -5.75 2.32
N TRP A 200 -5.83 -7.05 2.02
CA TRP A 200 -6.41 -8.11 2.84
C TRP A 200 -5.48 -9.33 2.89
N THR A 201 -5.00 -9.66 4.09
CA THR A 201 -4.22 -10.86 4.37
C THR A 201 -4.84 -11.66 5.50
N ASP A 202 -4.29 -12.83 5.81
CA ASP A 202 -4.75 -13.66 6.94
C ASP A 202 -4.49 -13.00 8.31
N ARG A 203 -3.63 -11.97 8.38
CA ARG A 203 -3.20 -11.33 9.63
C ARG A 203 -3.71 -9.91 9.83
N ALA A 204 -3.97 -9.19 8.75
CA ALA A 204 -4.45 -7.81 8.79
C ALA A 204 -5.30 -7.49 7.55
N VAL A 205 -6.28 -6.62 7.76
CA VAL A 205 -7.09 -6.00 6.71
C VAL A 205 -6.95 -4.50 6.85
N GLN A 206 -6.52 -3.83 5.78
CA GLN A 206 -6.46 -2.38 5.73
C GLN A 206 -7.76 -1.86 5.09
N LEU A 207 -8.41 -0.93 5.78
CA LEU A 207 -9.64 -0.28 5.32
C LEU A 207 -9.33 1.13 4.80
N GLN A 208 -10.05 1.55 3.76
CA GLN A 208 -10.07 2.90 3.19
C GLN A 208 -11.50 3.35 2.88
#